data_AF-A0AAU9X8H1-F1
#
_entry.id   AF-A0AAU9X8H1-F1
#
_cell.length_a   1.000
_cell.length_b   1.000
_cell.length_c   1.000
_cell.angle_alpha   90.00
_cell.angle_beta   90.00
_cell.angle_gamma   90.00
#
_symmetry.space_group_name_H-M   'P 1'
#
loop_
_entity.id
_entity.type
_entity.pdbx_description
1 polymer ?
#
loop_
_entity_poly.entity_id
_entity_poly.type
_entity_poly.pdbx_seq_one_letter_code
_entity_poly.pdbx_strand_id
1 'polypeptide(L)'
;DFPVTIRDISKDKYLATTVKRSEKSIHQAIIEDLPDKPVLESVMEWRLISEQELAASESPVGTLVSQGTAQWNINRRSVPSGNYLVTFTVSIRVGDPASSETLKAFDYGFIKVIAAPLRAIIDGGSSVLWGSRDAVTVDGSLSYDGDVGPGNSSGLKFTWSCYRLGDNTSVSNNCFGSFKGDVTLTSIEIIPRGLKIRHPYVLRLTVSRDDRSHFAEIIFEIAAGEIPQVSLRCFVDCGKVVSASNKFRVTSECLNSPCISSEYIWQLMRLNDDSKQLGRIAILPNMTSTAINATNMIIKKKSLQSSSKYALNLTVIPPGGTAGFAVLEFETAGQPHSGYCVPSAVVGFSLETKFSFECFEWQDKNKPLSYEFRVGDEPISYGTSAKSVSTVLPSGSPENDYQLSINVIIKNAVGVAVVKKLSVKVVPSTQLDPCRSQIEEVSSKLKGFVIGDDSDLDKFLKKGEISQASQLAITVLQSANEETKCGQTLGQDTKTLVGLLTVIIFFSN
;
A
#
# COMPACT_ATOMS: atom_id res chain seq x y z
N ASP A 1 35.34 -5.21 -16.47
CA ASP A 1 33.87 -5.15 -16.44
C ASP A 1 33.31 -6.03 -15.34
N PHE A 2 32.27 -5.58 -14.66
CA PHE A 2 31.59 -6.32 -13.60
C PHE A 2 30.10 -6.46 -13.94
N PRO A 3 29.44 -7.57 -13.57
CA PRO A 3 28.04 -7.80 -13.88
C PRO A 3 27.10 -6.89 -13.07
N VAL A 4 26.10 -6.35 -13.77
CA VAL A 4 24.99 -5.59 -13.20
C VAL A 4 23.68 -6.15 -13.75
N THR A 5 22.66 -6.30 -12.91
CA THR A 5 21.35 -6.81 -13.35
C THR A 5 20.21 -6.13 -12.61
N ILE A 6 19.23 -5.61 -13.34
CA ILE A 6 17.96 -5.12 -12.79
C ILE A 6 17.01 -6.32 -12.56
N ARG A 7 16.52 -6.47 -11.33
CA ARG A 7 15.60 -7.55 -10.95
C ARG A 7 14.24 -7.42 -11.61
N ASP A 8 13.71 -8.55 -12.06
CA ASP A 8 12.33 -8.74 -12.53
C ASP A 8 11.86 -7.72 -13.57
N ILE A 9 12.81 -7.15 -14.34
CA ILE A 9 12.51 -6.24 -15.45
C ILE A 9 12.58 -7.00 -16.77
N SER A 10 11.59 -6.79 -17.63
CA SER A 10 11.57 -7.39 -18.95
C SER A 10 12.65 -6.78 -19.84
N LYS A 11 13.38 -7.63 -20.57
CA LYS A 11 14.30 -7.23 -21.64
C LYS A 11 13.58 -7.09 -22.99
N ASP A 12 12.34 -7.53 -23.08
CA ASP A 12 11.52 -7.44 -24.29
C ASP A 12 10.57 -6.23 -24.20
N LYS A 13 10.75 -5.28 -25.12
CA LYS A 13 9.91 -4.09 -25.19
C LYS A 13 8.43 -4.38 -25.45
N TYR A 14 8.12 -5.51 -26.10
CA TYR A 14 6.74 -5.91 -26.40
C TYR A 14 6.06 -6.60 -25.22
N LEU A 15 6.86 -7.10 -24.26
CA LEU A 15 6.42 -7.71 -23.01
C LEU A 15 6.96 -6.93 -21.81
N ALA A 16 6.88 -5.61 -21.86
CA ALA A 16 7.43 -4.71 -20.84
C ALA A 16 6.80 -4.93 -19.44
N THR A 17 7.60 -4.76 -18.39
CA THR A 17 7.14 -4.88 -17.00
C THR A 17 6.09 -3.80 -16.71
N THR A 18 4.90 -4.22 -16.29
CA THR A 18 3.79 -3.29 -16.07
C THR A 18 3.95 -2.54 -14.75
N VAL A 19 3.91 -1.20 -14.82
CA VAL A 19 3.93 -0.31 -13.65
C VAL A 19 2.63 0.48 -13.62
N LYS A 20 1.91 0.43 -12.50
CA LYS A 20 0.68 1.22 -12.32
C LYS A 20 1.02 2.62 -11.83
N ARG A 21 0.65 3.63 -12.61
CA ARG A 21 0.96 5.03 -12.29
C ARG A 21 0.39 5.50 -10.95
N SER A 22 -0.75 4.97 -10.50
CA SER A 22 -1.37 5.33 -9.22
C SER A 22 -0.77 4.64 -7.99
N GLU A 23 0.11 3.65 -8.17
CA GLU A 23 0.70 2.87 -7.09
C GLU A 23 2.19 3.23 -6.93
N LYS A 24 2.76 2.97 -5.75
CA LYS A 24 4.22 3.05 -5.59
C LYS A 24 4.82 1.73 -6.09
N SER A 25 5.93 1.78 -6.79
CA SER A 25 6.71 0.59 -7.16
C SER A 25 8.19 0.81 -6.90
N ILE A 26 8.94 -0.29 -6.79
CA ILE A 26 10.36 -0.28 -6.51
C ILE A 26 11.03 -1.17 -7.55
N HIS A 27 12.06 -0.66 -8.20
CA HIS A 27 12.99 -1.45 -9.01
C HIS A 27 14.33 -1.52 -8.28
N GLN A 28 14.98 -2.68 -8.35
CA GLN A 28 16.26 -2.93 -7.69
C GLN A 28 17.25 -3.48 -8.70
N ALA A 29 18.48 -3.00 -8.62
CA ALA A 29 19.61 -3.56 -9.35
C ALA A 29 20.52 -4.34 -8.39
N ILE A 30 21.19 -5.35 -8.93
CA ILE A 30 22.20 -6.15 -8.25
C ILE A 30 23.54 -5.86 -8.92
N ILE A 31 24.56 -5.60 -8.10
CA ILE A 31 25.95 -5.40 -8.55
C ILE A 31 26.76 -6.59 -8.03
N GLU A 32 27.17 -7.45 -8.95
CA GLU A 32 27.89 -8.70 -8.66
C GLU A 32 29.37 -8.54 -8.98
N ASP A 33 30.22 -9.30 -8.29
CA ASP A 33 31.65 -9.47 -8.58
C ASP A 33 32.42 -8.15 -8.83
N LEU A 34 32.36 -7.22 -7.87
CA LEU A 34 33.23 -6.05 -7.90
C LEU A 34 34.69 -6.48 -7.92
N PRO A 35 35.55 -5.82 -8.73
CA PRO A 35 36.96 -6.18 -8.80
C PRO A 35 37.64 -5.98 -7.45
N ASP A 36 38.62 -6.84 -7.18
CA ASP A 36 39.45 -6.84 -5.96
C ASP A 36 40.47 -5.70 -5.99
N LYS A 37 39.97 -4.46 -6.07
CA LYS A 37 40.71 -3.20 -6.04
C LYS A 37 39.98 -2.23 -5.10
N PRO A 38 40.70 -1.35 -4.37
CA PRO A 38 40.07 -0.36 -3.52
C PRO A 38 39.13 0.52 -4.34
N VAL A 39 37.87 0.60 -3.93
CA VAL A 39 36.88 1.49 -4.56
C VAL A 39 37.00 2.88 -3.92
N LEU A 40 37.32 3.88 -4.71
CA LEU A 40 37.45 5.28 -4.28
C LEU A 40 36.12 6.02 -4.35
N GLU A 41 35.32 5.73 -5.37
CA GLU A 41 34.05 6.40 -5.64
C GLU A 41 33.11 5.46 -6.40
N SER A 42 31.83 5.48 -6.05
CA SER A 42 30.79 4.73 -6.75
C SER A 42 29.62 5.67 -7.11
N VAL A 43 29.37 5.84 -8.41
CA VAL A 43 28.24 6.61 -8.93
C VAL A 43 27.25 5.65 -9.56
N MET A 44 26.04 5.65 -9.05
CA MET A 44 24.92 4.85 -9.55
C MET A 44 23.85 5.77 -10.08
N GLU A 45 23.38 5.55 -11.31
CA GLU A 45 22.37 6.37 -11.95
C GLU A 45 21.26 5.48 -12.52
N TRP A 46 20.03 5.80 -12.16
CA TRP A 46 18.84 5.31 -12.85
C TRP A 46 18.39 6.36 -13.84
N ARG A 47 18.23 5.98 -15.10
CA ARG A 47 17.72 6.84 -16.16
C ARG A 47 16.50 6.23 -16.82
N LEU A 48 15.61 7.11 -17.24
CA LEU A 48 14.36 6.76 -17.89
C LEU A 48 14.27 7.51 -19.22
N ILE A 49 14.01 6.76 -20.29
CA ILE A 49 13.84 7.28 -21.65
C ILE A 49 12.48 6.85 -22.16
N SER A 50 11.67 7.79 -22.64
CA SER A 50 10.39 7.44 -23.28
C SER A 50 10.62 6.90 -24.69
N GLU A 51 9.73 6.04 -25.19
CA GLU A 51 9.80 5.54 -26.56
C GLU A 51 9.78 6.69 -27.61
N GLN A 52 9.08 7.78 -27.32
CA GLN A 52 9.05 8.97 -28.18
C GLN A 52 10.41 9.68 -28.24
N GLU A 53 11.06 9.85 -27.09
CA GLU A 53 12.41 10.44 -26.99
C GLU A 53 13.45 9.55 -27.68
N LEU A 54 13.32 8.23 -27.53
CA LEU A 54 14.18 7.25 -28.20
C LEU A 54 14.08 7.32 -29.73
N ALA A 55 12.90 7.63 -30.26
CA ALA A 55 12.70 7.80 -31.69
C ALA A 55 13.14 9.19 -32.21
N ALA A 56 13.18 10.20 -31.34
CA ALA A 56 13.46 11.59 -31.71
C ALA A 56 14.95 11.95 -31.66
N SER A 57 15.79 11.16 -31.00
CA SER A 57 17.22 11.43 -30.81
C SER A 57 18.05 10.19 -31.15
N GLU A 58 19.19 10.38 -31.80
CA GLU A 58 20.15 9.32 -32.06
C GLU A 58 20.96 8.93 -30.81
N SER A 59 21.01 9.79 -29.79
CA SER A 59 21.72 9.55 -28.52
C SER A 59 20.98 10.14 -27.30
N PRO A 60 19.78 9.64 -26.99
CA PRO A 60 19.00 10.11 -25.85
C PRO A 60 19.68 9.66 -24.55
N VAL A 61 20.07 10.63 -23.72
CA VAL A 61 20.67 10.36 -22.41
C VAL A 61 19.60 9.92 -21.40
N GLY A 62 18.36 10.38 -21.57
CA GLY A 62 17.26 10.11 -20.65
C GLY A 62 17.27 10.94 -19.39
N THR A 63 16.12 10.97 -18.72
CA THR A 63 15.93 11.70 -17.46
C THR A 63 16.54 10.91 -16.30
N LEU A 64 17.38 11.56 -15.48
CA LEU A 64 17.89 10.98 -14.23
C LEU A 64 16.75 10.91 -13.20
N VAL A 65 16.41 9.70 -12.76
CA VAL A 65 15.26 9.43 -11.87
C VAL A 65 15.65 8.96 -10.47
N SER A 66 16.89 8.50 -10.28
CA SER A 66 17.49 8.18 -8.98
C SER A 66 19.01 8.17 -9.11
N GLN A 67 19.73 8.54 -8.05
CA GLN A 67 21.19 8.55 -8.02
C GLN A 67 21.72 8.07 -6.65
N GLY A 68 22.89 7.43 -6.63
CA GLY A 68 23.59 7.02 -5.40
C GLY A 68 23.03 5.78 -4.72
N THR A 69 22.09 5.08 -5.35
CA THR A 69 21.47 3.87 -4.81
C THR A 69 21.16 2.85 -5.90
N ALA A 70 21.27 1.57 -5.57
CA ALA A 70 20.85 0.45 -6.42
C ALA A 70 19.33 0.23 -6.40
N GLN A 71 18.55 1.12 -5.76
CA GLN A 71 17.10 1.07 -5.75
C GLN A 71 16.49 2.33 -6.36
N TRP A 72 15.44 2.15 -7.17
CA TRP A 72 14.64 3.24 -7.68
C TRP A 72 13.20 3.10 -7.21
N ASN A 73 12.77 4.08 -6.41
CA ASN A 73 11.39 4.21 -5.93
C ASN A 73 10.58 5.07 -6.91
N ILE A 74 9.65 4.45 -7.62
CA ILE A 74 8.68 5.15 -8.46
C ILE A 74 7.54 5.61 -7.56
N ASN A 75 7.43 6.92 -7.38
CA ASN A 75 6.35 7.52 -6.62
C ASN A 75 5.05 7.56 -7.43
N ARG A 76 3.91 7.61 -6.72
CA ARG A 76 2.60 7.72 -7.38
C ARG A 76 2.59 8.93 -8.30
N ARG A 77 2.16 8.73 -9.55
CA ARG A 77 1.97 9.77 -10.58
C ARG A 77 3.24 10.48 -11.04
N SER A 78 4.44 10.03 -10.62
CA SER A 78 5.70 10.69 -10.97
C SER A 78 6.16 10.43 -12.41
N VAL A 79 5.76 9.29 -12.99
CA VAL A 79 6.07 8.94 -14.38
C VAL A 79 4.77 8.98 -15.20
N PRO A 80 4.74 9.64 -16.37
CA PRO A 80 3.57 9.63 -17.26
C PRO A 80 3.26 8.22 -17.80
N SER A 81 2.06 8.03 -18.33
CA SER A 81 1.69 6.78 -19.01
C SER A 81 2.44 6.63 -20.33
N GLY A 82 2.98 5.45 -20.59
CA GLY A 82 3.76 5.18 -21.80
C GLY A 82 4.70 3.98 -21.65
N ASN A 83 5.42 3.69 -22.73
CA ASN A 83 6.50 2.72 -22.72
C ASN A 83 7.83 3.44 -22.51
N TYR A 84 8.66 2.88 -21.64
CA TYR A 84 9.94 3.46 -21.28
C TYR A 84 11.05 2.42 -21.28
N LEU A 85 12.23 2.84 -21.71
CA LEU A 85 13.49 2.17 -21.44
C LEU A 85 14.03 2.69 -20.11
N VAL A 86 14.28 1.77 -19.19
CA VAL A 86 14.97 2.01 -17.92
C VAL A 86 16.40 1.55 -18.10
N THR A 87 17.35 2.41 -17.76
CA THR A 87 18.77 2.07 -17.75
C THR A 87 19.31 2.33 -16.36
N PHE A 88 20.00 1.35 -15.79
CA PHE A 88 20.78 1.51 -14.58
C PHE A 88 22.25 1.42 -14.91
N THR A 89 22.99 2.49 -14.62
CA THR A 89 24.42 2.60 -14.91
C THR A 89 25.19 2.75 -13.61
N VAL A 90 26.29 2.01 -13.50
CA VAL A 90 27.20 2.05 -12.37
C VAL A 90 28.57 2.41 -12.88
N SER A 91 29.15 3.49 -12.34
CA SER A 91 30.53 3.92 -12.61
C SER A 91 31.31 3.87 -11.31
N ILE A 92 32.35 3.05 -11.26
CA ILE A 92 33.15 2.82 -10.06
C ILE A 92 34.58 3.18 -10.35
N ARG A 93 35.12 4.09 -9.56
CA ARG A 93 36.52 4.47 -9.59
C ARG A 93 37.29 3.56 -8.65
N VAL A 94 38.22 2.77 -9.18
CA VAL A 94 38.99 1.75 -8.46
C VAL A 94 40.49 2.00 -8.56
N GLY A 95 41.26 1.53 -7.57
CA GLY A 95 42.71 1.63 -7.53
C GLY A 95 43.22 2.71 -6.57
N ASP A 96 44.46 3.13 -6.75
CA ASP A 96 45.08 4.18 -5.94
C ASP A 96 44.58 5.57 -6.40
N PRO A 97 44.36 6.55 -5.50
CA PRO A 97 44.09 7.93 -5.87
C PRO A 97 45.02 8.50 -6.96
N ALA A 98 46.28 8.05 -7.00
CA ALA A 98 47.27 8.46 -8.00
C ALA A 98 47.20 7.69 -9.34
N SER A 99 46.58 6.50 -9.38
CA SER A 99 46.51 5.63 -10.58
C SER A 99 45.16 4.93 -10.73
N SER A 100 44.09 5.70 -10.50
CA SER A 100 42.72 5.17 -10.51
C SER A 100 42.21 4.85 -11.92
N GLU A 101 41.47 3.76 -12.04
CA GLU A 101 40.74 3.34 -13.23
C GLU A 101 39.23 3.52 -12.98
N THR A 102 38.45 3.91 -14.00
CA THR A 102 36.97 3.95 -13.88
C THR A 102 36.37 2.80 -14.64
N LEU A 103 35.72 1.90 -13.92
CA LEU A 103 34.97 0.79 -14.48
C LEU A 103 33.50 1.18 -14.62
N LYS A 104 32.91 0.85 -15.76
CA LYS A 104 31.50 1.10 -16.02
C LYS A 104 30.78 -0.18 -16.36
N ALA A 105 29.61 -0.36 -15.79
CA ALA A 105 28.68 -1.42 -16.13
C ALA A 105 27.27 -0.84 -16.17
N PHE A 106 26.41 -1.43 -16.98
CA PHE A 106 25.02 -1.04 -17.01
C PHE A 106 24.14 -2.24 -17.32
N ASP A 107 22.87 -2.10 -16.97
CA ASP A 107 21.83 -2.99 -17.41
C ASP A 107 20.57 -2.18 -17.74
N TYR A 108 19.68 -2.75 -18.53
CA TYR A 108 18.49 -2.05 -19.01
C TYR A 108 17.25 -2.93 -19.02
N GLY A 109 16.07 -2.34 -19.06
CA GLY A 109 14.84 -3.08 -19.27
C GLY A 109 13.69 -2.16 -19.62
N PHE A 110 12.56 -2.76 -19.98
CA PHE A 110 11.40 -2.02 -20.44
C PHE A 110 10.30 -2.04 -19.40
N ILE A 111 9.73 -0.86 -19.13
CA ILE A 111 8.51 -0.73 -18.33
C ILE A 111 7.39 -0.13 -19.17
N LYS A 112 6.17 -0.60 -18.91
CA LYS A 112 4.95 -0.01 -19.43
C LYS A 112 4.18 0.61 -18.28
N VAL A 113 4.18 1.94 -18.23
CA VAL A 113 3.42 2.70 -17.24
C VAL A 113 1.99 2.79 -17.73
N ILE A 114 1.08 2.07 -17.07
CA ILE A 114 -0.33 2.07 -17.42
C ILE A 114 -1.10 3.14 -16.64
N ALA A 115 -2.07 3.73 -17.33
CA ALA A 115 -3.00 4.67 -16.73
C ALA A 115 -3.77 4.00 -15.58
N ALA A 116 -4.02 4.76 -14.52
CA ALA A 116 -4.78 4.30 -13.39
C ALA A 116 -6.26 4.07 -13.77
N PRO A 117 -7.02 3.24 -13.06
CA PRO A 117 -8.45 3.12 -13.30
C PRO A 117 -9.19 4.41 -12.93
N LEU A 118 -10.28 4.69 -13.64
CA LEU A 118 -11.25 5.70 -13.24
C LEU A 118 -12.07 5.20 -12.04
N ARG A 119 -12.51 6.12 -11.19
CA ARG A 119 -13.35 5.82 -10.04
C ARG A 119 -14.62 6.66 -10.13
N ALA A 120 -15.70 6.02 -10.59
CA ALA A 120 -17.03 6.61 -10.50
C ALA A 120 -17.56 6.45 -9.07
N ILE A 121 -18.14 7.52 -8.53
CA ILE A 121 -18.71 7.59 -7.19
C ILE A 121 -20.01 8.38 -7.30
N ILE A 122 -21.10 7.79 -6.83
CA ILE A 122 -22.37 8.51 -6.61
C ILE A 122 -22.46 8.79 -5.12
N ASP A 123 -22.68 10.04 -4.79
CA ASP A 123 -22.87 10.47 -3.42
C ASP A 123 -24.31 10.22 -2.94
N GLY A 124 -24.46 9.82 -1.68
CA GLY A 124 -25.76 9.68 -1.02
C GLY A 124 -26.15 8.28 -0.53
N GLY A 125 -25.27 7.28 -0.70
CA GLY A 125 -25.48 5.91 -0.19
C GLY A 125 -25.74 4.89 -1.29
N SER A 126 -25.81 3.61 -0.93
CA SER A 126 -26.02 2.50 -1.86
C SER A 126 -27.50 2.30 -2.20
N SER A 127 -28.41 2.62 -1.26
CA SER A 127 -29.85 2.62 -1.51
C SER A 127 -30.59 3.72 -0.74
N VAL A 128 -31.60 4.35 -1.36
CA VAL A 128 -32.30 5.53 -0.82
C VAL A 128 -33.80 5.52 -1.14
N LEU A 129 -34.60 6.15 -0.28
CA LEU A 129 -36.03 6.40 -0.51
C LEU A 129 -36.27 7.89 -0.73
N TRP A 130 -36.92 8.25 -1.82
CA TRP A 130 -37.27 9.64 -2.16
C TRP A 130 -38.77 9.87 -2.17
N GLY A 131 -39.20 11.08 -1.82
CA GLY A 131 -40.60 11.50 -1.92
C GLY A 131 -40.99 11.83 -3.36
N SER A 132 -42.28 11.72 -3.70
CA SER A 132 -42.78 11.97 -5.05
C SER A 132 -42.89 13.46 -5.42
N ARG A 133 -42.71 14.37 -4.45
CA ARG A 133 -42.97 15.82 -4.61
C ARG A 133 -41.72 16.64 -4.87
N ASP A 134 -40.74 16.51 -3.99
CA ASP A 134 -39.50 17.29 -4.02
C ASP A 134 -38.55 16.75 -5.08
N ALA A 135 -37.89 17.65 -5.81
CA ALA A 135 -36.79 17.27 -6.69
C ALA A 135 -35.60 16.79 -5.86
N VAL A 136 -34.81 15.86 -6.40
CA VAL A 136 -33.63 15.30 -5.73
C VAL A 136 -32.40 15.64 -6.54
N THR A 137 -31.39 16.21 -5.88
CA THR A 137 -30.06 16.40 -6.48
C THR A 137 -29.18 15.22 -6.13
N VAL A 138 -28.63 14.57 -7.14
CA VAL A 138 -27.63 13.50 -6.97
C VAL A 138 -26.30 13.99 -7.51
N ASP A 139 -25.23 13.81 -6.73
CA ASP A 139 -23.91 14.33 -7.06
C ASP A 139 -22.90 13.21 -7.34
N GLY A 140 -22.19 13.32 -8.46
CA GLY A 140 -21.09 12.46 -8.88
C GLY A 140 -19.72 13.14 -8.80
N SER A 141 -19.63 14.37 -8.29
CA SER A 141 -18.42 15.20 -8.26
C SER A 141 -17.24 14.59 -7.52
N LEU A 142 -17.49 13.63 -6.62
CA LEU A 142 -16.46 12.84 -5.94
C LEU A 142 -15.75 11.83 -6.85
N SER A 143 -16.25 11.62 -8.07
CA SER A 143 -15.60 10.75 -9.06
C SER A 143 -14.27 11.34 -9.52
N TYR A 144 -13.29 10.47 -9.78
CA TYR A 144 -11.94 10.93 -10.13
C TYR A 144 -11.19 9.95 -11.02
N ASP A 145 -10.17 10.48 -11.69
CA ASP A 145 -9.15 9.67 -12.37
C ASP A 145 -8.05 9.30 -11.36
N GLY A 146 -7.71 8.02 -11.21
CA GLY A 146 -6.64 7.59 -10.28
C GLY A 146 -5.29 8.24 -10.56
N ASP A 147 -5.10 8.72 -11.79
CA ASP A 147 -3.92 9.41 -12.28
C ASP A 147 -3.83 10.88 -11.87
N VAL A 148 -4.96 11.48 -11.50
CA VAL A 148 -5.06 12.88 -11.08
C VAL A 148 -5.34 12.95 -9.57
N GLY A 149 -6.18 12.05 -9.06
CA GLY A 149 -6.66 12.03 -7.69
C GLY A 149 -8.00 12.78 -7.50
N PRO A 150 -8.58 12.69 -6.30
CA PRO A 150 -9.85 13.34 -5.98
C PRO A 150 -9.74 14.87 -6.02
N GLY A 151 -10.86 15.54 -6.30
CA GLY A 151 -10.98 17.01 -6.33
C GLY A 151 -10.71 17.68 -7.68
N ASN A 152 -10.34 16.91 -8.71
CA ASN A 152 -10.16 17.41 -10.07
C ASN A 152 -10.83 16.48 -11.09
N SER A 153 -11.86 17.01 -11.77
CA SER A 153 -12.65 16.30 -12.78
C SER A 153 -12.32 16.72 -14.22
N SER A 154 -11.25 17.48 -14.45
CA SER A 154 -10.86 17.92 -15.79
C SER A 154 -10.61 16.72 -16.73
N GLY A 155 -11.27 16.75 -17.88
CA GLY A 155 -11.18 15.69 -18.90
C GLY A 155 -12.04 14.45 -18.63
N LEU A 156 -12.75 14.39 -17.49
CA LEU A 156 -13.75 13.34 -17.24
C LEU A 156 -15.07 13.70 -17.92
N LYS A 157 -15.69 12.71 -18.55
CA LYS A 157 -17.04 12.79 -19.10
C LYS A 157 -17.98 12.02 -18.18
N PHE A 158 -19.09 12.65 -17.80
CA PHE A 158 -20.11 12.06 -16.95
C PHE A 158 -21.30 11.68 -17.82
N THR A 159 -21.90 10.53 -17.56
CA THR A 159 -23.10 10.08 -18.26
C THR A 159 -24.02 9.39 -17.28
N TRP A 160 -25.18 10.00 -17.07
CA TRP A 160 -26.22 9.46 -16.19
C TRP A 160 -27.22 8.63 -16.99
N SER A 161 -27.64 7.51 -16.41
CA SER A 161 -28.65 6.63 -16.97
C SER A 161 -29.41 5.95 -15.85
N CYS A 162 -30.60 5.45 -16.14
CA CYS A 162 -31.45 4.81 -15.13
C CYS A 162 -32.27 3.68 -15.77
N TYR A 163 -32.50 2.62 -15.01
CA TYR A 163 -33.30 1.47 -15.45
C TYR A 163 -34.12 0.93 -14.29
N ARG A 164 -35.13 0.09 -14.59
CA ARG A 164 -35.96 -0.54 -13.57
C ARG A 164 -35.25 -1.77 -13.03
N LEU A 165 -35.18 -1.92 -11.71
CA LEU A 165 -34.58 -3.10 -11.11
C LEU A 165 -35.43 -4.33 -11.46
N GLY A 166 -34.81 -5.36 -12.04
CA GLY A 166 -35.49 -6.57 -12.53
C GLY A 166 -35.88 -6.55 -14.01
N ASP A 167 -35.69 -5.42 -14.71
CA ASP A 167 -35.89 -5.31 -16.16
C ASP A 167 -34.57 -4.89 -16.84
N ASN A 168 -33.82 -5.88 -17.34
CA ASN A 168 -32.51 -5.67 -17.97
C ASN A 168 -32.61 -5.08 -19.39
N THR A 169 -33.81 -4.86 -19.92
CA THR A 169 -34.00 -4.53 -21.35
C THR A 169 -34.23 -3.05 -21.63
N SER A 170 -34.56 -2.23 -20.62
CA SER A 170 -34.89 -0.81 -20.81
C SER A 170 -33.97 0.15 -20.05
N VAL A 171 -32.75 0.37 -20.56
CA VAL A 171 -31.89 1.46 -20.08
C VAL A 171 -32.40 2.79 -20.63
N SER A 172 -32.70 3.73 -19.73
CA SER A 172 -33.19 5.06 -20.07
C SER A 172 -32.13 6.13 -19.76
N ASN A 173 -31.70 6.86 -20.78
CA ASN A 173 -30.73 7.96 -20.65
C ASN A 173 -31.33 9.24 -20.03
N ASN A 174 -32.66 9.31 -19.90
CA ASN A 174 -33.38 10.42 -19.27
C ASN A 174 -34.22 9.97 -18.05
N CYS A 175 -33.99 8.76 -17.55
CA CYS A 175 -34.77 8.11 -16.48
C CYS A 175 -36.28 8.26 -16.66
N PHE A 176 -36.78 7.84 -17.83
CA PHE A 176 -38.19 7.88 -18.20
C PHE A 176 -38.79 9.30 -18.17
N GLY A 177 -37.97 10.30 -18.53
CA GLY A 177 -38.35 11.73 -18.54
C GLY A 177 -38.20 12.45 -17.20
N SER A 178 -37.57 11.83 -16.22
CA SER A 178 -37.44 12.37 -14.86
C SER A 178 -36.18 13.20 -14.66
N PHE A 179 -35.16 13.06 -15.51
CA PHE A 179 -33.97 13.92 -15.45
C PHE A 179 -34.29 15.34 -15.93
N LYS A 180 -33.80 16.33 -15.18
CA LYS A 180 -33.91 17.75 -15.52
C LYS A 180 -32.52 18.33 -15.79
N GLY A 181 -32.40 19.04 -16.90
CA GLY A 181 -31.15 19.68 -17.31
C GLY A 181 -30.21 18.76 -18.09
N ASP A 182 -28.93 19.11 -18.09
CA ASP A 182 -27.89 18.42 -18.83
C ASP A 182 -27.36 17.20 -18.04
N VAL A 183 -27.58 16.01 -18.61
CA VAL A 183 -27.20 14.70 -18.05
C VAL A 183 -25.70 14.41 -18.18
N THR A 184 -24.91 15.36 -18.66
CA THR A 184 -23.45 15.29 -18.72
C THR A 184 -22.75 16.04 -17.59
N LEU A 185 -23.52 16.73 -16.74
CA LEU A 185 -22.99 17.42 -15.56
C LEU A 185 -22.56 16.44 -14.47
N THR A 186 -21.70 16.91 -13.57
CA THR A 186 -21.28 16.15 -12.39
C THR A 186 -22.43 15.83 -11.45
N SER A 187 -23.48 16.66 -11.46
CA SER A 187 -24.65 16.51 -10.60
C SER A 187 -25.91 16.68 -11.43
N ILE A 188 -26.92 15.87 -11.15
CA ILE A 188 -28.20 15.88 -11.86
C ILE A 188 -29.36 16.10 -10.90
N GLU A 189 -30.41 16.76 -11.39
CA GLU A 189 -31.67 16.91 -10.68
C GLU A 189 -32.69 15.90 -11.24
N ILE A 190 -33.28 15.10 -10.35
CA ILE A 190 -34.28 14.09 -10.66
C ILE A 190 -35.62 14.57 -10.15
N ILE A 191 -36.64 14.60 -11.01
CA ILE A 191 -38.03 14.92 -10.67
C ILE A 191 -38.79 13.60 -10.45
N PRO A 192 -39.07 13.18 -9.20
CA PRO A 192 -39.61 11.85 -8.92
C PRO A 192 -41.05 11.64 -9.40
N ARG A 193 -41.78 12.72 -9.69
CA ARG A 193 -43.20 12.69 -10.11
C ARG A 193 -43.44 11.82 -11.36
N GLY A 194 -42.46 11.71 -12.25
CA GLY A 194 -42.55 10.89 -13.47
C GLY A 194 -42.35 9.39 -13.23
N LEU A 195 -41.94 8.98 -12.03
CA LEU A 195 -41.60 7.60 -11.70
C LEU A 195 -42.71 6.92 -10.89
N LYS A 196 -42.76 5.59 -10.96
CA LYS A 196 -43.78 4.80 -10.26
C LYS A 196 -43.43 4.69 -8.78
N ILE A 197 -44.41 4.96 -7.93
CA ILE A 197 -44.31 4.79 -6.48
C ILE A 197 -44.14 3.31 -6.13
N ARG A 198 -43.33 2.98 -5.12
CA ARG A 198 -43.01 1.61 -4.65
C ARG A 198 -42.47 0.69 -5.74
N HIS A 199 -41.71 1.26 -6.67
CA HIS A 199 -40.98 0.49 -7.68
C HIS A 199 -39.50 0.84 -7.59
N PRO A 200 -38.61 -0.16 -7.48
CA PRO A 200 -37.17 0.09 -7.41
C PRO A 200 -36.57 0.41 -8.78
N TYR A 201 -35.71 1.41 -8.79
CA TYR A 201 -34.93 1.86 -9.93
C TYR A 201 -33.45 1.80 -9.59
N VAL A 202 -32.62 1.62 -10.62
CA VAL A 202 -31.17 1.75 -10.50
C VAL A 202 -30.76 3.01 -11.25
N LEU A 203 -30.08 3.91 -10.54
CA LEU A 203 -29.41 5.06 -11.13
C LEU A 203 -27.95 4.69 -11.36
N ARG A 204 -27.46 4.88 -12.58
CA ARG A 204 -26.08 4.58 -12.97
C ARG A 204 -25.38 5.84 -13.46
N LEU A 205 -24.24 6.14 -12.83
CA LEU A 205 -23.28 7.12 -13.31
C LEU A 205 -22.15 6.37 -14.01
N THR A 206 -21.90 6.70 -15.26
CA THR A 206 -20.71 6.26 -16.00
C THR A 206 -19.76 7.44 -16.15
N VAL A 207 -18.51 7.24 -15.73
CA VAL A 207 -17.42 8.19 -15.90
C VAL A 207 -16.45 7.62 -16.92
N SER A 208 -16.15 8.39 -17.95
CA SER A 208 -15.22 7.98 -19.01
C SER A 208 -14.18 9.04 -19.31
N ARG A 209 -13.01 8.57 -19.76
CA ARG A 209 -11.90 9.38 -20.23
C ARG A 209 -11.05 8.53 -21.16
N ASP A 210 -10.81 9.04 -22.36
CA ASP A 210 -10.15 8.30 -23.43
C ASP A 210 -10.90 6.99 -23.72
N ASP A 211 -10.22 5.84 -23.63
CA ASP A 211 -10.79 4.49 -23.76
C ASP A 211 -11.24 3.88 -22.42
N ARG A 212 -10.94 4.53 -21.28
CA ARG A 212 -11.27 4.05 -19.94
C ARG A 212 -12.68 4.46 -19.55
N SER A 213 -13.39 3.57 -18.86
CA SER A 213 -14.65 3.88 -18.21
C SER A 213 -14.80 3.12 -16.89
N HIS A 214 -15.55 3.71 -15.97
CA HIS A 214 -16.00 3.05 -14.74
C HIS A 214 -17.42 3.52 -14.43
N PHE A 215 -18.20 2.70 -13.72
CA PHE A 215 -19.55 3.07 -13.33
C PHE A 215 -19.78 2.89 -11.83
N ALA A 216 -20.73 3.65 -11.32
CA ALA A 216 -21.29 3.52 -9.98
C ALA A 216 -22.81 3.46 -10.09
N GLU A 217 -23.43 2.72 -9.19
CA GLU A 217 -24.88 2.52 -9.16
C GLU A 217 -25.41 2.73 -7.75
N ILE A 218 -26.61 3.30 -7.67
CA ILE A 218 -27.42 3.36 -6.46
C ILE A 218 -28.82 2.86 -6.76
N ILE A 219 -29.46 2.25 -5.76
CA ILE A 219 -30.85 1.80 -5.87
C ILE A 219 -31.75 2.83 -5.21
N PHE A 220 -32.79 3.26 -5.89
CA PHE A 220 -33.74 4.22 -5.30
C PHE A 220 -35.19 3.81 -5.54
N GLU A 221 -36.04 4.16 -4.58
CA GLU A 221 -37.49 3.97 -4.62
C GLU A 221 -38.22 5.28 -4.37
N ILE A 222 -39.43 5.39 -4.92
CA ILE A 222 -40.28 6.57 -4.74
C ILE A 222 -41.43 6.25 -3.78
N ALA A 223 -41.57 7.06 -2.73
CA ALA A 223 -42.71 7.05 -1.83
C ALA A 223 -43.73 8.14 -2.20
N ALA A 224 -44.98 7.95 -1.80
CA ALA A 224 -46.02 8.95 -2.00
C ALA A 224 -45.84 10.14 -1.04
N GLY A 225 -45.93 11.36 -1.57
CA GLY A 225 -45.91 12.58 -0.75
C GLY A 225 -44.52 13.14 -0.48
N GLU A 226 -44.44 14.01 0.52
CA GLU A 226 -43.18 14.56 1.06
C GLU A 226 -42.68 13.65 2.18
N ILE A 227 -41.40 13.27 2.10
CA ILE A 227 -40.72 12.45 3.10
C ILE A 227 -39.31 13.04 3.33
N PRO A 228 -38.64 12.74 4.45
CA PRO A 228 -37.24 13.12 4.64
C PRO A 228 -36.34 12.56 3.52
N GLN A 229 -35.68 13.44 2.77
CA GLN A 229 -34.71 13.06 1.75
C GLN A 229 -33.32 12.94 2.38
N VAL A 230 -32.99 11.72 2.78
CA VAL A 230 -31.75 11.42 3.51
C VAL A 230 -30.70 10.89 2.54
N SER A 231 -29.47 11.32 2.72
CA SER A 231 -28.31 10.80 2.01
C SER A 231 -27.20 10.43 3.00
N LEU A 232 -26.39 9.42 2.69
CA LEU A 232 -25.25 8.99 3.50
C LEU A 232 -23.93 9.31 2.83
N ARG A 233 -23.08 10.05 3.54
CA ARG A 233 -21.75 10.49 3.11
C ARG A 233 -20.67 9.86 3.96
N CYS A 234 -19.58 9.47 3.30
CA CYS A 234 -18.44 8.86 3.95
C CYS A 234 -17.15 9.46 3.38
N PHE A 235 -16.39 10.18 4.21
CA PHE A 235 -15.29 11.04 3.76
C PHE A 235 -13.89 10.39 3.82
N VAL A 236 -13.65 9.42 4.72
CA VAL A 236 -12.32 8.81 4.94
C VAL A 236 -12.44 7.31 5.13
N ASP A 237 -11.64 6.54 4.38
CA ASP A 237 -11.63 5.05 4.38
C ASP A 237 -12.98 4.43 3.98
N CYS A 238 -13.64 5.04 2.99
CA CYS A 238 -15.05 4.79 2.63
C CYS A 238 -15.23 4.04 1.30
N GLY A 239 -14.34 3.11 1.02
CA GLY A 239 -14.49 2.27 -0.16
C GLY A 239 -15.63 1.27 -0.01
N LYS A 240 -15.99 0.62 -1.13
CA LYS A 240 -16.80 -0.61 -1.11
C LYS A 240 -16.18 -1.68 -0.19
N VAL A 241 -14.86 -1.64 -0.03
CA VAL A 241 -14.10 -2.47 0.92
C VAL A 241 -13.33 -1.55 1.87
N VAL A 242 -13.43 -1.81 3.18
CA VAL A 242 -12.81 -1.00 4.26
C VAL A 242 -12.04 -1.87 5.24
N SER A 243 -11.12 -1.28 6.00
CA SER A 243 -10.41 -2.00 7.06
C SER A 243 -11.19 -1.95 8.37
N ALA A 244 -11.53 -3.11 8.94
CA ALA A 244 -12.13 -3.19 10.28
C ALA A 244 -11.18 -2.72 11.40
N SER A 245 -9.87 -2.61 11.11
CA SER A 245 -8.86 -2.11 12.05
C SER A 245 -8.90 -0.58 12.20
N ASN A 246 -9.58 0.13 11.30
CA ASN A 246 -9.73 1.58 11.32
C ASN A 246 -11.10 2.00 11.88
N LYS A 247 -11.26 3.29 12.18
CA LYS A 247 -12.57 3.87 12.55
C LYS A 247 -13.40 4.08 11.27
N PHE A 248 -14.63 3.59 11.25
CA PHE A 248 -15.58 3.82 10.16
C PHE A 248 -16.49 4.99 10.50
N ARG A 249 -16.62 5.97 9.58
CA ARG A 249 -17.31 7.23 9.83
C ARG A 249 -18.30 7.53 8.71
N VAL A 250 -19.57 7.67 9.07
CA VAL A 250 -20.63 8.01 8.14
C VAL A 250 -21.40 9.20 8.70
N THR A 251 -21.67 10.18 7.84
CA THR A 251 -22.48 11.36 8.17
C THR A 251 -23.72 11.33 7.30
N SER A 252 -24.87 11.64 7.88
CA SER A 252 -26.10 11.81 7.12
C SER A 252 -26.33 13.28 6.76
N GLU A 253 -26.96 13.51 5.61
CA GLU A 253 -27.47 14.80 5.20
C GLU A 253 -28.96 14.68 4.89
N CYS A 254 -29.76 15.62 5.41
CA CYS A 254 -31.21 15.67 5.26
C CYS A 254 -31.60 17.15 5.20
N LEU A 255 -32.01 17.63 4.03
CA LEU A 255 -32.12 19.07 3.76
C LEU A 255 -33.56 19.57 3.56
N ASN A 256 -34.52 18.69 3.30
CA ASN A 256 -35.90 19.11 3.01
C ASN A 256 -36.74 19.28 4.29
N SER A 257 -37.89 19.94 4.18
CA SER A 257 -38.72 20.35 5.33
C SER A 257 -39.10 19.21 6.28
N PRO A 258 -39.37 17.96 5.85
CA PRO A 258 -39.67 16.87 6.77
C PRO A 258 -38.51 16.51 7.71
N CYS A 259 -37.27 16.87 7.39
CA CYS A 259 -36.11 16.63 8.26
C CYS A 259 -36.15 17.44 9.57
N ILE A 260 -36.93 18.53 9.63
CA ILE A 260 -36.99 19.42 10.78
C ILE A 260 -37.62 18.68 11.97
N SER A 261 -36.90 18.64 13.10
CA SER A 261 -37.31 17.92 14.32
C SER A 261 -37.55 16.42 14.13
N SER A 262 -36.90 15.80 13.13
CA SER A 262 -36.97 14.35 12.92
C SER A 262 -36.11 13.56 13.90
N GLU A 263 -36.54 12.33 14.21
CA GLU A 263 -35.75 11.33 14.93
C GLU A 263 -34.87 10.53 13.96
N TYR A 264 -33.62 10.27 14.34
CA TYR A 264 -32.64 9.51 13.56
C TYR A 264 -32.42 8.14 14.21
N ILE A 265 -32.63 7.07 13.45
CA ILE A 265 -32.50 5.69 13.94
C ILE A 265 -31.51 4.93 13.05
N TRP A 266 -30.36 4.59 13.62
CA TRP A 266 -29.35 3.78 12.94
C TRP A 266 -29.54 2.28 13.21
N GLN A 267 -29.37 1.46 12.16
CA GLN A 267 -29.42 0.00 12.25
C GLN A 267 -28.26 -0.59 11.46
N LEU A 268 -27.50 -1.49 12.10
CA LEU A 268 -26.43 -2.23 11.44
C LEU A 268 -26.93 -3.63 11.11
N MET A 269 -26.75 -4.02 9.86
CA MET A 269 -27.09 -5.33 9.36
C MET A 269 -25.84 -6.00 8.80
N ARG A 270 -25.72 -7.32 8.96
CA ARG A 270 -24.60 -8.12 8.42
C ARG A 270 -25.13 -9.28 7.62
N LEU A 271 -24.52 -9.52 6.46
CA LEU A 271 -24.83 -10.70 5.66
C LEU A 271 -24.24 -11.93 6.35
N ASN A 272 -25.08 -12.92 6.61
CA ASN A 272 -24.64 -14.23 7.05
C ASN A 272 -24.23 -15.05 5.82
N ASP A 273 -22.99 -15.54 5.80
CA ASP A 273 -22.46 -16.29 4.67
C ASP A 273 -23.17 -17.63 4.43
N ASP A 274 -23.70 -18.26 5.49
CA ASP A 274 -24.36 -19.56 5.42
C ASP A 274 -25.79 -19.43 4.90
N SER A 275 -26.60 -18.54 5.50
CA SER A 275 -28.00 -18.37 5.10
C SER A 275 -28.20 -17.46 3.91
N LYS A 276 -27.15 -16.72 3.49
CA LYS A 276 -27.22 -15.62 2.51
C LYS A 276 -28.25 -14.55 2.86
N GLN A 277 -28.66 -14.47 4.14
CA GLN A 277 -29.62 -13.50 4.63
C GLN A 277 -28.95 -12.41 5.45
N LEU A 278 -29.53 -11.22 5.38
CA LEU A 278 -29.08 -10.06 6.12
C LEU A 278 -29.69 -10.09 7.54
N GLY A 279 -28.85 -10.26 8.55
CA GLY A 279 -29.25 -10.28 9.97
C GLY A 279 -28.96 -8.97 10.67
N ARG A 280 -29.86 -8.53 11.56
CA ARG A 280 -29.65 -7.33 12.38
C ARG A 280 -28.59 -7.58 13.45
N ILE A 281 -27.68 -6.64 13.62
CA ILE A 281 -26.70 -6.59 14.71
C ILE A 281 -27.04 -5.40 15.61
N ALA A 282 -27.08 -5.65 16.92
CA ALA A 282 -27.25 -4.58 17.90
C ALA A 282 -26.04 -3.64 17.89
N ILE A 283 -26.29 -2.34 17.71
CA ILE A 283 -25.25 -1.31 17.86
C ILE A 283 -25.12 -1.02 19.36
N LEU A 284 -24.07 -1.55 19.99
CA LEU A 284 -23.82 -1.36 21.42
C LEU A 284 -23.10 -0.01 21.66
N PRO A 285 -23.32 0.66 22.82
CA PRO A 285 -22.65 1.94 23.13
C PRO A 285 -21.11 1.86 23.14
N ASN A 286 -20.55 0.68 23.41
CA ASN A 286 -19.10 0.47 23.37
C ASN A 286 -18.55 0.42 21.93
N MET A 287 -19.37 0.08 20.93
CA MET A 287 -18.99 -0.02 19.51
C MET A 287 -18.89 1.35 18.84
N THR A 288 -19.60 2.36 19.35
CA THR A 288 -19.70 3.68 18.72
C THR A 288 -19.01 4.77 19.54
N SER A 289 -18.59 5.83 18.86
CA SER A 289 -18.10 7.08 19.46
C SER A 289 -19.15 8.20 19.42
N THR A 290 -20.27 7.99 18.75
CA THR A 290 -21.43 8.89 18.69
C THR A 290 -22.64 8.25 19.33
N ALA A 291 -23.63 9.07 19.71
CA ALA A 291 -24.93 8.58 20.14
C ALA A 291 -25.62 7.82 18.99
N ILE A 292 -26.41 6.79 19.32
CA ILE A 292 -27.10 5.94 18.34
C ILE A 292 -28.16 6.72 17.55
N ASN A 293 -28.61 7.87 18.05
CA ASN A 293 -29.58 8.76 17.42
C ASN A 293 -28.97 10.06 16.87
N ALA A 294 -27.64 10.13 16.75
CA ALA A 294 -26.97 11.29 16.15
C ALA A 294 -27.12 11.30 14.63
N THR A 295 -26.89 12.46 14.00
CA THR A 295 -26.83 12.62 12.54
C THR A 295 -25.58 12.01 11.90
N ASN A 296 -24.67 11.46 12.71
CA ASN A 296 -23.47 10.78 12.27
C ASN A 296 -23.21 9.50 13.09
N MET A 297 -22.62 8.51 12.43
CA MET A 297 -22.26 7.22 12.99
C MET A 297 -20.75 7.03 12.91
N ILE A 298 -20.09 6.90 14.07
CA ILE A 298 -18.67 6.58 14.16
C ILE A 298 -18.50 5.22 14.85
N ILE A 299 -18.19 4.19 14.07
CA ILE A 299 -17.89 2.85 14.57
C ILE A 299 -16.39 2.78 14.92
N LYS A 300 -16.08 2.38 16.15
CA LYS A 300 -14.70 2.28 16.66
C LYS A 300 -13.94 1.16 15.96
N LYS A 301 -12.61 1.31 15.91
CA LYS A 301 -11.67 0.28 15.44
C LYS A 301 -11.96 -1.08 16.08
N LYS A 302 -11.85 -2.16 15.30
CA LYS A 302 -12.04 -3.55 15.74
C LYS A 302 -13.44 -3.90 16.26
N SER A 303 -14.45 -3.04 16.03
CA SER A 303 -15.85 -3.34 16.41
C SER A 303 -16.61 -4.12 15.34
N LEU A 304 -16.13 -4.08 14.10
CA LEU A 304 -16.69 -4.85 12.98
C LEU A 304 -15.87 -6.13 12.80
N GLN A 305 -16.55 -7.23 12.49
CA GLN A 305 -15.90 -8.48 12.09
C GLN A 305 -15.31 -8.33 10.69
N SER A 306 -14.05 -8.75 10.51
CA SER A 306 -13.36 -8.80 9.21
C SER A 306 -14.01 -9.77 8.22
N SER A 307 -13.68 -9.64 6.93
CA SER A 307 -14.20 -10.49 5.85
C SER A 307 -15.73 -10.57 5.74
N SER A 308 -16.46 -9.61 6.31
CA SER A 308 -17.92 -9.60 6.36
C SER A 308 -18.54 -8.49 5.51
N LYS A 309 -19.76 -8.70 5.01
CA LYS A 309 -20.55 -7.68 4.32
C LYS A 309 -21.58 -7.06 5.26
N TYR A 310 -21.71 -5.75 5.20
CA TYR A 310 -22.60 -4.97 6.06
C TYR A 310 -23.49 -4.05 5.24
N ALA A 311 -24.66 -3.77 5.79
CA ALA A 311 -25.50 -2.65 5.39
C ALA A 311 -25.77 -1.79 6.64
N LEU A 312 -25.39 -0.52 6.57
CA LEU A 312 -25.71 0.46 7.60
C LEU A 312 -26.91 1.28 7.13
N ASN A 313 -28.03 1.11 7.83
CA ASN A 313 -29.29 1.75 7.49
C ASN A 313 -29.53 2.92 8.45
N LEU A 314 -29.95 4.05 7.89
CA LEU A 314 -30.48 5.17 8.64
C LEU A 314 -31.95 5.37 8.27
N THR A 315 -32.81 5.42 9.27
CA THR A 315 -34.21 5.83 9.13
C THR A 315 -34.41 7.18 9.81
N VAL A 316 -35.04 8.11 9.11
CA VAL A 316 -35.36 9.45 9.63
C VAL A 316 -36.87 9.59 9.70
N ILE A 317 -37.38 9.84 10.91
CA ILE A 317 -38.81 9.85 11.23
C ILE A 317 -39.25 11.28 11.56
N PRO A 318 -40.07 11.92 10.70
CA PRO A 318 -40.57 13.27 10.96
C PRO A 318 -41.64 13.28 12.07
N PRO A 319 -41.90 14.45 12.71
CA PRO A 319 -42.99 14.63 13.66
C PRO A 319 -44.34 14.55 12.94
N GLY A 320 -44.80 13.32 12.68
CA GLY A 320 -45.90 13.00 11.78
C GLY A 320 -45.45 12.90 10.31
N GLY A 321 -46.03 11.95 9.57
CA GLY A 321 -45.69 11.71 8.16
C GLY A 321 -45.02 10.37 7.91
N THR A 322 -44.43 10.22 6.72
CA THR A 322 -43.76 8.98 6.29
C THR A 322 -42.26 9.10 6.48
N ALA A 323 -41.63 8.06 7.03
CA ALA A 323 -40.19 8.02 7.25
C ALA A 323 -39.41 7.95 5.93
N GLY A 324 -38.25 8.60 5.91
CA GLY A 324 -37.24 8.43 4.87
C GLY A 324 -36.17 7.43 5.30
N PHE A 325 -35.47 6.82 4.36
CA PHE A 325 -34.30 6.00 4.68
C PHE A 325 -33.18 6.12 3.65
N ALA A 326 -31.97 5.85 4.12
CA ALA A 326 -30.79 5.67 3.30
C ALA A 326 -29.96 4.50 3.84
N VAL A 327 -29.30 3.76 2.96
CA VAL A 327 -28.53 2.55 3.24
C VAL A 327 -27.15 2.72 2.63
N LEU A 328 -26.12 2.37 3.39
CA LEU A 328 -24.75 2.27 2.92
C LEU A 328 -24.25 0.83 3.04
N GLU A 329 -23.99 0.20 1.90
CA GLU A 329 -23.43 -1.15 1.83
C GLU A 329 -21.91 -1.09 1.73
N PHE A 330 -21.23 -1.92 2.52
CA PHE A 330 -19.77 -2.02 2.50
C PHE A 330 -19.28 -3.39 2.97
N GLU A 331 -18.05 -3.73 2.63
CA GLU A 331 -17.40 -4.98 3.02
C GLU A 331 -16.16 -4.67 3.86
N THR A 332 -15.91 -5.44 4.91
CA THR A 332 -14.64 -5.37 5.63
C THR A 332 -13.61 -6.28 4.95
N ALA A 333 -12.41 -5.77 4.69
CA ALA A 333 -11.32 -6.56 4.12
C ALA A 333 -10.92 -7.72 5.06
N GLY A 334 -10.62 -8.86 4.45
CA GLY A 334 -9.97 -9.98 5.12
C GLY A 334 -8.46 -9.79 5.20
N GLN A 335 -7.81 -10.66 5.99
CA GLN A 335 -6.36 -10.77 5.99
C GLN A 335 -5.89 -11.61 4.79
N PRO A 336 -4.68 -11.38 4.27
CA PRO A 336 -4.04 -12.31 3.35
C PRO A 336 -4.02 -13.72 3.94
N HIS A 337 -4.16 -14.75 3.12
CA HIS A 337 -4.29 -16.13 3.59
C HIS A 337 -3.60 -17.14 2.66
N SER A 338 -3.63 -18.41 3.08
CA SER A 338 -3.11 -19.60 2.39
C SER A 338 -1.61 -19.65 2.08
N GLY A 339 -0.85 -18.59 2.36
CA GLY A 339 0.59 -18.58 2.17
C GLY A 339 1.39 -18.99 3.40
N TYR A 340 2.68 -19.22 3.17
CA TYR A 340 3.67 -19.51 4.19
C TYR A 340 4.95 -18.72 3.90
N CYS A 341 5.86 -18.67 4.87
CA CYS A 341 7.18 -18.07 4.70
C CYS A 341 8.22 -18.99 5.31
N VAL A 342 9.42 -19.03 4.73
CA VAL A 342 10.54 -19.86 5.20
C VAL A 342 11.84 -19.05 5.25
N PRO A 343 12.72 -19.33 6.21
CA PRO A 343 14.08 -18.81 6.20
C PRO A 343 14.97 -19.67 5.29
N SER A 344 16.05 -19.08 4.75
CA SER A 344 17.07 -19.82 4.01
C SER A 344 17.91 -20.74 4.90
N ALA A 345 17.99 -20.44 6.19
CA ALA A 345 18.64 -21.28 7.20
C ALA A 345 17.89 -21.17 8.53
N VAL A 346 17.79 -22.27 9.27
CA VAL A 346 17.11 -22.33 10.59
C VAL A 346 18.09 -22.21 11.76
N VAL A 347 19.37 -22.51 11.52
CA VAL A 347 20.46 -22.37 12.48
C VAL A 347 21.61 -21.67 11.78
N GLY A 348 22.27 -20.76 12.48
CA GLY A 348 23.48 -20.10 11.98
C GLY A 348 24.28 -19.43 13.08
N PHE A 349 25.36 -18.78 12.67
CA PHE A 349 26.27 -18.04 13.53
C PHE A 349 26.20 -16.55 13.23
N SER A 350 26.22 -15.73 14.28
CA SER A 350 26.21 -14.26 14.17
C SER A 350 27.36 -13.77 13.30
N LEU A 351 27.09 -12.80 12.42
CA LEU A 351 28.03 -12.21 11.45
C LEU A 351 28.67 -13.16 10.42
N GLU A 352 28.35 -14.46 10.44
CA GLU A 352 28.88 -15.45 9.48
C GLU A 352 27.78 -15.99 8.56
N THR A 353 26.66 -16.44 9.14
CA THR A 353 25.58 -17.04 8.36
C THR A 353 24.71 -15.96 7.73
N LYS A 354 24.57 -16.01 6.40
CA LYS A 354 23.65 -15.13 5.66
C LYS A 354 22.24 -15.73 5.65
N PHE A 355 21.29 -14.96 6.15
CA PHE A 355 19.88 -15.28 6.20
C PHE A 355 19.11 -14.49 5.15
N SER A 356 18.12 -15.14 4.54
CA SER A 356 17.07 -14.51 3.76
C SER A 356 15.74 -15.19 4.07
N PHE A 357 14.63 -14.48 3.85
CA PHE A 357 13.29 -14.94 4.15
C PHE A 357 12.43 -14.80 2.92
N GLU A 358 11.65 -15.81 2.61
CA GLU A 358 10.84 -15.83 1.40
C GLU A 358 9.44 -16.35 1.70
N CYS A 359 8.44 -15.67 1.14
CA CYS A 359 7.04 -15.99 1.30
C CYS A 359 6.45 -16.48 -0.01
N PHE A 360 5.62 -17.52 0.09
CA PHE A 360 5.06 -18.21 -1.05
C PHE A 360 3.53 -18.28 -0.94
N GLU A 361 2.85 -18.33 -2.09
CA GLU A 361 1.44 -18.70 -2.24
C GLU A 361 0.41 -17.78 -1.54
N TRP A 362 0.80 -16.56 -1.16
CA TRP A 362 -0.11 -15.63 -0.49
C TRP A 362 -1.23 -15.09 -1.39
N GLN A 363 -2.48 -15.26 -0.93
CA GLN A 363 -3.69 -14.87 -1.65
C GLN A 363 -4.47 -13.80 -0.88
N ASP A 364 -5.06 -12.86 -1.61
CA ASP A 364 -5.99 -11.85 -1.09
C ASP A 364 -6.81 -11.28 -2.26
N LYS A 365 -8.06 -10.88 -2.00
CA LYS A 365 -8.92 -10.19 -2.98
C LYS A 365 -8.44 -8.76 -3.25
N ASN A 366 -7.78 -8.15 -2.28
CA ASN A 366 -7.33 -6.76 -2.27
C ASN A 366 -5.83 -6.66 -2.60
N LYS A 367 -5.49 -6.90 -3.87
CA LYS A 367 -4.11 -6.82 -4.38
C LYS A 367 -3.69 -5.37 -4.72
N PRO A 368 -2.38 -5.07 -4.81
CA PRO A 368 -1.24 -5.95 -4.55
C PRO A 368 -0.99 -6.19 -3.04
N LEU A 369 -0.17 -7.20 -2.74
CA LEU A 369 0.36 -7.41 -1.38
C LEU A 369 1.69 -6.67 -1.23
N SER A 370 1.96 -6.21 -0.02
CA SER A 370 3.28 -5.75 0.41
C SER A 370 3.79 -6.59 1.57
N TYR A 371 5.12 -6.65 1.69
CA TYR A 371 5.84 -7.44 2.67
C TYR A 371 6.79 -6.54 3.45
N GLU A 372 6.91 -6.80 4.74
CA GLU A 372 7.86 -6.17 5.65
C GLU A 372 8.46 -7.27 6.53
N PHE A 373 9.77 -7.43 6.45
CA PHE A 373 10.54 -8.43 7.20
C PHE A 373 11.29 -7.72 8.32
N ARG A 374 11.15 -8.21 9.56
CA ARG A 374 11.78 -7.63 10.75
C ARG A 374 12.41 -8.69 11.64
N VAL A 375 13.53 -8.37 12.26
CA VAL A 375 14.09 -9.12 13.40
C VAL A 375 13.77 -8.36 14.67
N GLY A 376 12.93 -8.93 15.54
CA GLY A 376 12.32 -8.16 16.63
C GLY A 376 11.53 -6.96 16.07
N ASP A 377 11.97 -5.75 16.41
CA ASP A 377 11.44 -4.48 15.88
C ASP A 377 12.29 -3.88 14.75
N GLU A 378 13.46 -4.41 14.44
CA GLU A 378 14.36 -3.84 13.42
C GLU A 378 13.99 -4.29 11.99
N PRO A 379 13.84 -3.37 11.02
CA PRO A 379 13.46 -3.70 9.65
C PRO A 379 14.63 -4.28 8.85
N ILE A 380 14.46 -5.48 8.32
CA ILE A 380 15.41 -6.11 7.38
C ILE A 380 15.15 -5.62 5.95
N SER A 381 13.89 -5.65 5.52
CA SER A 381 13.48 -5.20 4.18
C SER A 381 11.98 -4.98 4.12
N TYR A 382 11.55 -4.10 3.22
CA TYR A 382 10.14 -3.81 2.99
C TYR A 382 9.88 -3.51 1.51
N GLY A 383 8.66 -3.77 1.03
CA GLY A 383 8.27 -3.47 -0.34
C GLY A 383 7.23 -4.43 -0.90
N THR A 384 7.26 -4.62 -2.20
CA THR A 384 6.37 -5.55 -2.93
C THR A 384 7.00 -6.93 -3.15
N SER A 385 8.31 -7.07 -2.93
CA SER A 385 9.02 -8.36 -3.02
C SER A 385 8.58 -9.29 -1.90
N ALA A 386 8.26 -10.54 -2.25
CA ALA A 386 7.98 -11.60 -1.28
C ALA A 386 9.25 -12.23 -0.69
N LYS A 387 10.44 -11.78 -1.12
CA LYS A 387 11.74 -12.20 -0.64
C LYS A 387 12.50 -11.03 -0.02
N SER A 388 13.08 -11.24 1.16
CA SER A 388 13.93 -10.27 1.84
C SER A 388 15.29 -10.10 1.15
N VAL A 389 16.01 -9.05 1.52
CA VAL A 389 17.45 -8.98 1.27
C VAL A 389 18.18 -10.08 2.05
N SER A 390 19.35 -10.47 1.58
CA SER A 390 20.26 -11.37 2.31
C SER A 390 21.04 -10.56 3.35
N THR A 391 21.01 -10.97 4.61
CA THR A 391 21.65 -10.25 5.72
C THR A 391 22.23 -11.20 6.75
N VAL A 392 23.19 -10.72 7.53
CA VAL A 392 23.58 -11.35 8.80
C VAL A 392 22.64 -10.90 9.92
N LEU A 393 22.57 -11.69 10.99
CA LEU A 393 21.71 -11.44 12.15
C LEU A 393 22.54 -11.50 13.43
N PRO A 394 22.13 -10.78 14.49
CA PRO A 394 22.75 -10.86 15.81
C PRO A 394 22.49 -12.20 16.46
N SER A 395 23.26 -12.56 17.48
CA SER A 395 22.97 -13.73 18.30
C SER A 395 21.69 -13.55 19.11
N GLY A 396 20.96 -14.63 19.33
CA GLY A 396 19.84 -14.65 20.28
C GLY A 396 20.31 -14.73 21.73
N SER A 397 19.42 -14.45 22.68
CA SER A 397 19.75 -14.61 24.10
C SER A 397 20.00 -16.09 24.46
N PRO A 398 21.04 -16.40 25.26
CA PRO A 398 21.26 -17.74 25.80
C PRO A 398 20.07 -18.29 26.59
N GLU A 399 19.29 -17.42 27.25
CA GLU A 399 18.12 -17.79 28.05
C GLU A 399 17.00 -18.42 27.21
N ASN A 400 16.92 -18.03 25.94
CA ASN A 400 15.94 -18.52 24.97
C ASN A 400 16.57 -19.49 23.95
N ASP A 401 17.65 -20.18 24.34
CA ASP A 401 18.41 -21.08 23.46
C ASP A 401 18.81 -20.43 22.13
N TYR A 402 19.20 -19.14 22.19
CA TYR A 402 19.66 -18.36 21.04
C TYR A 402 18.61 -18.18 19.93
N GLN A 403 17.31 -18.30 20.25
CA GLN A 403 16.24 -18.08 19.28
C GLN A 403 15.96 -16.59 19.03
N LEU A 404 15.86 -16.22 17.76
CA LEU A 404 15.37 -14.93 17.29
C LEU A 404 14.01 -15.07 16.62
N SER A 405 13.11 -14.15 16.94
CA SER A 405 11.80 -14.05 16.29
C SER A 405 11.87 -13.12 15.08
N ILE A 406 11.57 -13.68 13.91
CA ILE A 406 11.45 -12.93 12.66
C ILE A 406 9.97 -12.69 12.38
N ASN A 407 9.58 -11.42 12.36
CA ASN A 407 8.22 -11.00 12.07
C ASN A 407 8.11 -10.64 10.58
N VAL A 408 7.30 -11.41 9.85
CA VAL A 408 6.96 -11.12 8.46
C VAL A 408 5.54 -10.60 8.41
N ILE A 409 5.39 -9.31 8.06
CA ILE A 409 4.10 -8.63 7.96
C ILE A 409 3.68 -8.60 6.50
N ILE A 410 2.64 -9.35 6.17
CA ILE A 410 2.04 -9.38 4.82
C ILE A 410 0.77 -8.51 4.85
N LYS A 411 0.74 -7.44 4.06
CA LYS A 411 -0.33 -6.43 4.07
C LYS A 411 -1.01 -6.32 2.70
N ASN A 412 -2.32 -6.19 2.70
CA ASN A 412 -3.10 -5.99 1.46
C ASN A 412 -3.31 -4.50 1.14
N ALA A 413 -3.89 -4.21 -0.03
CA ALA A 413 -4.07 -2.84 -0.51
C ALA A 413 -4.99 -1.96 0.38
N VAL A 414 -5.83 -2.57 1.21
CA VAL A 414 -6.73 -1.88 2.17
C VAL A 414 -6.04 -1.69 3.54
N GLY A 415 -4.82 -2.19 3.70
CA GLY A 415 -4.02 -2.04 4.91
C GLY A 415 -4.26 -3.11 5.98
N VAL A 416 -5.05 -4.15 5.69
CA VAL A 416 -5.20 -5.31 6.57
C VAL A 416 -3.98 -6.20 6.41
N ALA A 417 -3.42 -6.65 7.53
CA ALA A 417 -2.19 -7.41 7.56
C ALA A 417 -2.31 -8.68 8.40
N VAL A 418 -1.48 -9.66 8.05
CA VAL A 418 -1.22 -10.87 8.84
C VAL A 418 0.27 -10.92 9.17
N VAL A 419 0.59 -11.34 10.39
CA VAL A 419 1.98 -11.50 10.84
C VAL A 419 2.31 -12.98 10.89
N LYS A 420 3.32 -13.41 10.14
CA LYS A 420 3.96 -14.72 10.32
C LYS A 420 5.21 -14.57 11.14
N LYS A 421 5.32 -15.41 12.17
CA LYS A 421 6.52 -15.49 13.02
C LYS A 421 7.33 -16.69 12.59
N LEU A 422 8.59 -16.45 12.23
CA LEU A 422 9.59 -17.49 12.02
C LEU A 422 10.55 -17.47 13.21
N SER A 423 11.09 -18.62 13.58
CA SER A 423 12.15 -18.72 14.58
C SER A 423 13.42 -19.20 13.89
N VAL A 424 14.52 -18.49 14.13
CA VAL A 424 15.86 -18.90 13.70
C VAL A 424 16.79 -18.91 14.91
N LYS A 425 17.65 -19.92 15.01
CA LYS A 425 18.64 -20.01 16.08
C LYS A 425 19.95 -19.41 15.60
N VAL A 426 20.36 -18.29 16.21
CA VAL A 426 21.60 -17.60 15.85
C VAL A 426 22.53 -17.60 17.05
N VAL A 427 23.55 -18.44 16.97
CA VAL A 427 24.54 -18.61 18.05
C VAL A 427 25.67 -17.60 17.84
N PRO A 428 26.33 -17.11 18.91
CA PRO A 428 27.52 -16.29 18.77
C PRO A 428 28.59 -17.02 17.94
N SER A 429 29.29 -16.28 17.08
CA SER A 429 30.43 -16.86 16.36
C SER A 429 31.53 -17.18 17.37
N THR A 430 32.06 -18.40 17.29
CA THR A 430 33.21 -18.81 18.11
C THR A 430 34.47 -18.01 17.78
N GLN A 431 34.55 -17.39 16.59
CA GLN A 431 35.68 -16.56 16.17
C GLN A 431 35.63 -15.14 16.73
N LEU A 432 34.48 -14.76 17.28
CA LEU A 432 34.20 -13.46 17.89
C LEU A 432 33.97 -13.58 19.40
N ASP A 433 34.26 -14.75 19.99
CA ASP A 433 34.11 -15.00 21.43
C ASP A 433 35.41 -14.58 22.17
N PRO A 434 35.39 -13.50 22.97
CA PRO A 434 36.53 -13.07 23.77
C PRO A 434 37.01 -14.14 24.76
N CYS A 435 36.16 -15.09 25.16
CA CYS A 435 36.55 -16.19 26.03
C CYS A 435 37.39 -17.26 25.34
N ARG A 436 37.40 -17.29 24.00
CA ARG A 436 38.08 -18.32 23.18
C ARG A 436 39.19 -17.75 22.30
N SER A 437 39.17 -16.45 22.05
CA SER A 437 40.13 -15.74 21.21
C SER A 437 40.72 -14.53 21.95
N GLN A 438 41.88 -14.05 21.52
CA GLN A 438 42.48 -12.85 22.10
C GLN A 438 41.56 -11.64 21.86
N ILE A 439 41.36 -10.80 22.88
CA ILE A 439 40.47 -9.63 22.81
C ILE A 439 40.84 -8.70 21.63
N GLU A 440 42.13 -8.53 21.36
CA GLU A 440 42.60 -7.71 20.24
C GLU A 440 42.25 -8.31 18.87
N GLU A 441 42.25 -9.64 18.75
CA GLU A 441 41.85 -10.32 17.52
C GLU A 441 40.35 -10.14 17.25
N VAL A 442 39.53 -10.31 18.29
CA VAL A 442 38.07 -10.10 18.21
C VAL A 442 37.76 -8.63 17.90
N SER A 443 38.44 -7.70 18.56
CA SER A 443 38.36 -6.26 18.31
C SER A 443 38.71 -5.93 16.86
N SER A 444 39.80 -6.49 16.34
CA SER A 444 40.23 -6.30 14.94
C SER A 444 39.20 -6.83 13.95
N LYS A 445 38.64 -8.03 14.17
CA LYS A 445 37.59 -8.62 13.31
C LYS A 445 36.31 -7.76 13.30
N LEU A 446 35.84 -7.34 14.47
CA LEU A 446 34.66 -6.48 14.58
C LEU A 446 34.87 -5.13 13.89
N LYS A 447 36.05 -4.52 14.06
CA LYS A 447 36.42 -3.31 13.34
C LYS A 447 36.44 -3.56 11.83
N GLY A 448 36.97 -4.69 11.36
CA GLY A 448 37.01 -5.04 9.93
C GLY A 448 35.63 -5.11 9.25
N PHE A 449 34.55 -5.36 9.98
CA PHE A 449 33.20 -5.32 9.40
C PHE A 449 32.70 -3.90 9.11
N VAL A 450 33.16 -2.88 9.84
CA VAL A 450 32.57 -1.51 9.83
C VAL A 450 33.57 -0.36 9.63
N ILE A 451 34.88 -0.59 9.78
CA ILE A 451 35.92 0.43 9.75
C ILE A 451 36.91 0.12 8.62
N GLY A 452 37.16 1.13 7.79
CA GLY A 452 38.14 1.09 6.71
C GLY A 452 37.50 0.97 5.32
N ASP A 453 38.28 1.40 4.31
CA ASP A 453 37.88 1.56 2.91
C ASP A 453 37.69 0.22 2.15
N ASP A 454 37.62 -0.91 2.85
CA ASP A 454 37.27 -2.24 2.31
C ASP A 454 36.52 -3.10 3.35
N SER A 455 35.96 -2.46 4.37
CA SER A 455 35.09 -3.15 5.33
C SER A 455 33.83 -3.68 4.65
N ASP A 456 33.19 -4.70 5.22
CA ASP A 456 31.95 -5.24 4.64
C ASP A 456 30.83 -4.20 4.59
N LEU A 457 30.79 -3.29 5.55
CA LEU A 457 29.89 -2.13 5.54
C LEU A 457 30.17 -1.23 4.33
N ASP A 458 31.43 -0.87 4.13
CA ASP A 458 31.85 -0.01 3.03
C ASP A 458 31.56 -0.68 1.67
N LYS A 459 31.76 -2.00 1.54
CA LYS A 459 31.33 -2.77 0.36
C LYS A 459 29.83 -2.65 0.10
N PHE A 460 28.98 -2.73 1.12
CA PHE A 460 27.53 -2.54 0.95
C PHE A 460 27.19 -1.11 0.52
N LEU A 461 27.83 -0.11 1.12
CA LEU A 461 27.62 1.31 0.77
C LEU A 461 28.06 1.59 -0.68
N LYS A 462 29.21 1.06 -1.10
CA LYS A 462 29.73 1.13 -2.48
C LYS A 462 28.84 0.40 -3.50
N LYS A 463 27.98 -0.51 -3.05
CA LYS A 463 26.95 -1.16 -3.85
C LYS A 463 25.57 -0.51 -3.72
N GLY A 464 25.40 0.50 -2.85
CA GLY A 464 24.12 1.16 -2.61
C GLY A 464 23.11 0.25 -1.88
N GLU A 465 23.61 -0.78 -1.18
CA GLU A 465 22.84 -1.79 -0.46
C GLU A 465 22.52 -1.33 0.97
N ILE A 466 21.77 -0.23 1.09
CA ILE A 466 21.55 0.48 2.36
C ILE A 466 20.89 -0.39 3.45
N SER A 467 19.92 -1.24 3.08
CA SER A 467 19.27 -2.15 4.05
C SER A 467 20.25 -3.18 4.61
N GLN A 468 21.11 -3.76 3.76
CA GLN A 468 22.16 -4.68 4.21
C GLN A 468 23.21 -3.96 5.07
N ALA A 469 23.63 -2.76 4.68
CA ALA A 469 24.56 -1.94 5.45
C ALA A 469 24.02 -1.63 6.87
N SER A 470 22.75 -1.22 6.96
CA SER A 470 22.09 -0.94 8.24
C SER A 470 22.02 -2.18 9.13
N GLN A 471 21.61 -3.33 8.57
CA GLN A 471 21.51 -4.59 9.33
C GLN A 471 22.88 -5.11 9.78
N LEU A 472 23.92 -5.01 8.94
CA LEU A 472 25.29 -5.34 9.33
C LEU A 472 25.73 -4.46 10.50
N ALA A 473 25.53 -3.14 10.40
CA ALA A 473 25.94 -2.20 11.44
C ALA A 473 25.27 -2.50 12.79
N ILE A 474 23.96 -2.77 12.79
CA ILE A 474 23.22 -3.18 14.00
C ILE A 474 23.77 -4.50 14.56
N THR A 475 24.02 -5.48 13.70
CA THR A 475 24.52 -6.80 14.10
C THR A 475 25.91 -6.73 14.73
N VAL A 476 26.81 -5.92 14.15
CA VAL A 476 28.16 -5.68 14.70
C VAL A 476 28.08 -4.97 16.04
N LEU A 477 27.21 -3.96 16.17
CA LEU A 477 26.99 -3.24 17.44
C LEU A 477 26.48 -4.17 18.55
N GLN A 478 25.54 -5.06 18.24
CA GLN A 478 25.01 -6.01 19.21
C GLN A 478 26.06 -7.06 19.60
N SER A 479 26.82 -7.58 18.63
CA SER A 479 27.91 -8.52 18.89
C SER A 479 29.03 -7.89 19.74
N ALA A 480 29.33 -6.61 19.53
CA ALA A 480 30.33 -5.89 20.33
C ALA A 480 29.89 -5.64 21.79
N ASN A 481 28.58 -5.61 22.04
CA ASN A 481 27.99 -5.39 23.36
C ASN A 481 27.51 -6.69 24.03
N GLU A 482 27.74 -7.84 23.41
CA GLU A 482 27.28 -9.13 23.92
C GLU A 482 28.00 -9.50 25.24
N GLU A 483 27.23 -9.99 26.22
CA GLU A 483 27.77 -10.49 27.47
C GLU A 483 28.35 -11.89 27.29
N THR A 484 29.59 -12.08 27.71
CA THR A 484 30.28 -13.37 27.57
C THR A 484 30.18 -14.20 28.84
N LYS A 485 30.16 -15.52 28.69
CA LYS A 485 30.05 -16.45 29.84
C LYS A 485 31.23 -16.38 30.81
N CYS A 486 32.40 -15.93 30.35
CA CYS A 486 33.59 -15.77 31.19
C CYS A 486 33.73 -14.36 31.79
N GLY A 487 32.79 -13.45 31.53
CA GLY A 487 32.81 -12.07 32.05
C GLY A 487 33.82 -11.15 31.35
N GLN A 488 34.53 -11.62 30.32
CA GLN A 488 35.39 -10.76 29.51
C GLN A 488 34.57 -9.94 28.53
N THR A 489 34.87 -8.65 28.40
CA THR A 489 34.20 -7.76 27.46
C THR A 489 35.22 -7.02 26.62
N LEU A 490 34.82 -6.63 25.40
CA LEU A 490 35.60 -5.72 24.58
C LEU A 490 35.83 -4.38 25.31
N GLY A 491 36.99 -3.77 25.07
CA GLY A 491 37.32 -2.46 25.61
C GLY A 491 36.31 -1.38 25.21
N GLN A 492 36.10 -0.40 26.08
CA GLN A 492 35.13 0.68 25.87
C GLN A 492 35.41 1.48 24.60
N ASP A 493 36.68 1.62 24.22
CA ASP A 493 37.09 2.30 22.99
C ASP A 493 36.57 1.56 21.74
N THR A 494 36.69 0.24 21.69
CA THR A 494 36.17 -0.57 20.57
C THR A 494 34.64 -0.49 20.50
N LYS A 495 33.96 -0.58 21.64
CA LYS A 495 32.49 -0.43 21.70
C LYS A 495 32.03 0.95 21.23
N THR A 496 32.74 2.00 21.63
CA THR A 496 32.45 3.39 21.25
C THR A 496 32.72 3.64 19.77
N LEU A 497 33.82 3.11 19.24
CA LEU A 497 34.20 3.27 17.83
C LEU A 497 33.20 2.58 16.89
N VAL A 498 32.80 1.34 17.22
CA VAL A 498 31.75 0.61 16.49
C VAL A 498 30.39 1.32 16.61
N GLY A 499 30.08 1.86 17.80
CA GLY A 499 28.84 2.60 18.08
C GLY A 499 28.71 3.94 17.35
N LEU A 500 29.80 4.70 17.21
CA LEU A 500 29.81 5.99 16.49
C LEU A 500 29.51 5.82 14.99
N LEU A 501 29.99 4.75 14.37
CA LEU A 501 29.77 4.46 12.94
C LEU A 501 28.36 3.97 12.63
N THR A 502 27.70 3.30 13.58
CA THR A 502 26.29 2.93 13.45
C THR A 502 25.40 4.17 13.40
N VAL A 503 25.71 5.21 14.19
CA VAL A 503 24.95 6.47 14.23
C VAL A 503 25.07 7.25 12.91
N ILE A 504 26.23 7.26 12.26
CA ILE A 504 26.45 8.02 11.01
C ILE A 504 25.53 7.51 9.87
N ILE A 505 25.28 6.19 9.77
CA ILE A 505 24.39 5.60 8.76
C ILE A 505 22.93 6.05 8.95
N PHE A 506 22.50 6.27 10.21
CA PHE A 506 21.13 6.70 10.51
C PHE A 506 20.89 8.21 10.29
N PHE A 507 21.94 9.04 10.28
CA PHE A 507 21.84 10.50 10.11
C PHE A 507 22.18 11.02 8.71
N SER A 508 22.66 10.17 7.79
CA SER A 508 22.95 10.54 6.39
C SER A 508 21.84 10.17 5.38
N ASN A 509 20.66 9.74 5.85
CA ASN A 509 19.48 9.44 5.01
C ASN A 509 18.43 10.55 5.02
#